data_AF-A0A0U3AMU4-F1
#
_entry.id   AF-A0A0U3AMU4-F1
#
_cell.length_a   1.000
_cell.length_b   1.000
_cell.length_c   1.000
_cell.angle_alpha   90.00
_cell.angle_beta   90.00
_cell.angle_gamma   90.00
#
_symmetry.space_group_name_H-M   'P 1'
#
loop_
_entity.id
_entity.type
_entity.pdbx_description
1 polymer ?
#
loop_
_entity_poly.entity_id
_entity_poly.type
_entity_poly.pdbx_seq_one_letter_code
_entity_poly.pdbx_strand_id
1 'polypeptide(L)'
;TLGALDRREEEIAVYDDLIARFGTETEFALQEQVGKALLKKGVALGNLDRGEEEVAVYDDLIARFGAVIELSLREMVAEAYLYKAITLGDLHRHEEEIAVYDDLMTRFTTAIDSPLREQIATAFLNQRGQTVRAPPSHRGNRRLR
;
A
#
# COMPACT_ATOMS: atom_id res chain seq x y z
N THR A 1 -16.72 -12.59 -12.95
CA THR A 1 -17.90 -13.46 -12.69
C THR A 1 -18.20 -13.43 -11.21
N LEU A 2 -19.45 -13.61 -10.78
CA LEU A 2 -19.84 -13.58 -9.35
C LEU A 2 -19.00 -14.53 -8.49
N GLY A 3 -18.68 -15.73 -8.98
CA GLY A 3 -17.84 -16.68 -8.26
C GLY A 3 -16.34 -16.31 -8.10
N ALA A 4 -15.85 -15.26 -8.76
CA ALA A 4 -14.52 -14.72 -8.48
C ALA A 4 -14.55 -13.70 -7.34
N LEU A 5 -15.65 -12.96 -7.18
CA LEU A 5 -15.85 -12.02 -6.07
C LEU A 5 -16.09 -12.80 -4.78
N ASP A 6 -16.95 -13.82 -4.83
CA ASP A 6 -17.30 -14.66 -3.67
C ASP A 6 -16.06 -15.33 -3.05
N ARG A 7 -15.20 -15.89 -3.89
CA ARG A 7 -13.92 -16.50 -3.45
C ARG A 7 -12.95 -15.50 -2.83
N ARG A 8 -13.00 -14.22 -3.23
CA ARG A 8 -12.14 -13.18 -2.65
C ARG A 8 -12.64 -12.73 -1.28
N GLU A 9 -13.96 -12.66 -1.08
CA GLU A 9 -14.54 -12.40 0.24
C GLU A 9 -14.23 -13.55 1.21
N GLU A 10 -14.35 -14.81 0.77
CA GLU A 10 -13.93 -15.97 1.56
C GLU A 10 -12.43 -15.93 1.91
N GLU A 11 -11.58 -15.56 0.94
CA GLU A 11 -10.15 -15.40 1.15
C GLU A 11 -9.83 -14.32 2.21
N ILE A 12 -10.51 -13.17 2.15
CA ILE A 12 -10.37 -12.09 3.14
C ILE A 12 -10.74 -12.59 4.54
N ALA A 13 -11.85 -13.32 4.67
CA ALA A 13 -12.29 -13.87 5.95
C ALA A 13 -11.26 -14.83 6.56
N VAL A 14 -10.61 -15.67 5.74
CA VAL A 14 -9.54 -16.56 6.21
C VAL A 14 -8.32 -15.77 6.71
N TYR A 15 -7.95 -14.68 6.04
CA TYR A 15 -6.87 -13.82 6.53
C TYR A 15 -7.24 -13.11 7.83
N ASP A 16 -8.48 -12.67 7.97
CA ASP A 16 -8.97 -12.06 9.21
C ASP A 16 -8.91 -13.02 10.39
N ASP A 17 -9.34 -14.26 10.22
CA ASP A 17 -9.24 -15.29 11.26
C ASP A 17 -7.78 -15.57 11.65
N LEU A 18 -6.87 -15.65 10.68
CA LEU A 18 -5.44 -15.83 10.94
C LEU A 18 -4.86 -14.66 11.74
N ILE A 19 -5.15 -13.43 11.32
CA ILE A 19 -4.67 -12.20 11.98
C ILE A 19 -5.26 -12.09 13.38
N ALA A 20 -6.54 -12.40 13.57
CA ALA A 20 -7.19 -12.37 14.87
C ALA A 20 -6.59 -13.39 15.84
N ARG A 21 -6.22 -14.57 15.33
CA ARG A 21 -5.66 -15.66 16.16
C ARG A 21 -4.19 -15.48 16.50
N PHE A 22 -3.38 -14.95 15.59
CA PHE A 22 -1.93 -14.91 15.73
C PHE A 22 -1.33 -13.50 15.74
N GLY A 23 -2.15 -12.46 15.62
CA GLY A 23 -1.70 -11.08 15.40
C GLY A 23 -0.90 -10.45 16.53
N THR A 24 -0.93 -11.03 17.73
CA THR A 24 -0.18 -10.58 18.91
C THR A 24 1.00 -11.48 19.25
N GLU A 25 1.24 -12.53 18.46
CA GLU A 25 2.30 -13.50 18.72
C GLU A 25 3.67 -12.91 18.38
N THR A 26 4.66 -13.25 19.19
CA THR A 26 6.04 -12.74 19.06
C THR A 26 6.99 -13.73 18.40
N GLU A 27 6.53 -14.96 18.14
CA GLU A 27 7.32 -15.95 17.41
C GLU A 27 7.49 -15.49 15.95
N PHE A 28 8.74 -15.39 15.50
CA PHE A 28 9.07 -14.87 14.17
C PHE A 28 8.31 -15.59 13.05
N ALA A 29 8.20 -16.93 13.12
CA ALA A 29 7.46 -17.71 12.12
C ALA A 29 5.98 -17.30 12.04
N LEU A 30 5.35 -16.99 13.18
CA LEU A 30 3.96 -16.52 13.23
C LEU A 30 3.85 -15.07 12.75
N GLN A 31 4.80 -14.21 13.11
CA GLN A 31 4.86 -12.83 12.61
C GLN A 31 4.97 -12.80 11.08
N GLU A 32 5.80 -13.67 10.49
CA GLU A 32 5.91 -13.80 9.04
C GLU A 32 4.59 -14.24 8.39
N GLN A 33 3.86 -15.19 9.00
CA GLN A 33 2.54 -15.58 8.50
C GLN A 33 1.52 -14.45 8.61
N VAL A 34 1.54 -13.67 9.70
CA VAL A 34 0.66 -12.51 9.89
C VAL A 34 0.99 -11.41 8.87
N GLY A 35 2.27 -11.09 8.65
CA GLY A 35 2.70 -10.13 7.63
C GLY A 35 2.25 -10.53 6.23
N LYS A 36 2.41 -11.82 5.88
CA LYS A 36 1.94 -12.36 4.60
C LYS A 36 0.42 -12.31 4.46
N ALA A 37 -0.32 -12.61 5.53
CA ALA A 37 -1.78 -12.54 5.53
C ALA A 37 -2.27 -11.10 5.33
N LEU A 38 -1.68 -10.13 6.03
CA LEU A 38 -2.01 -8.71 5.85
C LEU A 38 -1.72 -8.25 4.42
N LEU A 39 -0.56 -8.58 3.87
CA LEU A 39 -0.20 -8.19 2.50
C LEU A 39 -1.21 -8.74 1.47
N LYS A 40 -1.56 -10.02 1.58
CA LYS A 40 -2.52 -10.67 0.69
C LYS A 40 -3.95 -10.17 0.88
N LYS A 41 -4.34 -9.87 2.12
CA LYS A 41 -5.64 -9.27 2.42
C LYS A 41 -5.76 -7.90 1.73
N GLY A 42 -4.73 -7.06 1.80
CA GLY A 42 -4.68 -5.79 1.07
C GLY A 42 -4.90 -5.98 -0.44
N VAL A 43 -4.15 -6.89 -1.06
CA VAL A 43 -4.29 -7.20 -2.50
C VAL A 43 -5.69 -7.71 -2.84
N ALA A 44 -6.30 -8.54 -2.00
CA ALA A 44 -7.66 -9.03 -2.20
C ALA A 44 -8.69 -7.89 -2.13
N LEU A 45 -8.51 -6.94 -1.21
CA LEU A 45 -9.37 -5.75 -1.07
C LEU A 45 -9.23 -4.80 -2.27
N GLY A 46 -8.01 -4.52 -2.72
CA GLY A 46 -7.79 -3.70 -3.92
C GLY A 46 -8.43 -4.33 -5.16
N ASN A 47 -8.34 -5.64 -5.30
CA ASN A 47 -9.01 -6.41 -6.35
C ASN A 47 -10.56 -6.35 -6.29
N LEU A 48 -11.14 -5.96 -5.16
CA LEU A 48 -12.57 -5.74 -4.96
C LEU A 48 -12.95 -4.24 -5.00
N ASP A 49 -12.03 -3.37 -5.44
CA ASP A 49 -12.19 -1.92 -5.44
C ASP A 49 -12.45 -1.31 -4.05
N ARG A 50 -11.99 -1.98 -2.98
CA ARG A 50 -12.14 -1.55 -1.57
C ARG A 50 -10.89 -0.80 -1.08
N GLY A 51 -10.50 0.25 -1.82
CA GLY A 51 -9.23 0.94 -1.64
C GLY A 51 -8.97 1.52 -0.24
N GLU A 52 -9.99 2.09 0.44
CA GLU A 52 -9.82 2.62 1.80
C GLU A 52 -9.49 1.52 2.82
N GLU A 53 -10.06 0.32 2.65
CA GLU A 53 -9.78 -0.83 3.52
C GLU A 53 -8.42 -1.44 3.20
N GLU A 54 -8.04 -1.47 1.93
CA GLU A 54 -6.70 -1.86 1.48
C GLU A 54 -5.62 -0.97 2.13
N VAL A 55 -5.80 0.36 2.09
CA VAL A 55 -4.89 1.32 2.75
C VAL A 55 -4.78 1.03 4.25
N ALA A 56 -5.91 0.82 4.93
CA ALA A 56 -5.91 0.53 6.36
C ALA A 56 -5.16 -0.77 6.71
N VAL A 57 -5.27 -1.80 5.86
CA VAL A 57 -4.54 -3.07 6.05
C VAL A 57 -3.03 -2.90 5.84
N TYR A 58 -2.61 -2.12 4.85
CA TYR A 58 -1.19 -1.82 4.66
C TYR A 58 -0.62 -0.95 5.79
N ASP A 59 -1.41 -0.01 6.31
CA ASP A 59 -1.03 0.76 7.51
C ASP A 59 -0.81 -0.13 8.72
N ASP A 60 -1.67 -1.14 8.93
CA ASP A 60 -1.49 -2.11 10.01
C ASP A 60 -0.21 -2.93 9.84
N LEU A 61 0.06 -3.44 8.63
CA LEU A 61 1.30 -4.17 8.32
C LEU A 61 2.54 -3.31 8.62
N ILE A 62 2.56 -2.06 8.13
CA ILE A 62 3.66 -1.12 8.33
C ILE A 62 3.82 -0.78 9.81
N ALA A 63 2.74 -0.56 10.55
CA ALA A 63 2.78 -0.24 11.97
C ALA A 63 3.35 -1.40 12.80
N ARG A 64 3.00 -2.65 12.46
CA ARG A 64 3.47 -3.84 13.19
C ARG A 64 4.92 -4.19 12.87
N PHE A 65 5.31 -4.12 11.61
CA PHE A 65 6.57 -4.70 11.13
C PHE A 65 7.56 -3.69 10.58
N GLY A 66 7.24 -2.38 10.56
CA GLY A 66 8.06 -1.35 9.93
C GLY A 66 9.45 -1.13 10.54
N ALA A 67 9.71 -1.67 11.74
CA ALA A 67 11.01 -1.62 12.41
C ALA A 67 11.77 -2.96 12.43
N VAL A 68 11.21 -4.01 11.81
CA VAL A 68 11.79 -5.35 11.76
C VAL A 68 12.98 -5.37 10.78
N ILE A 69 14.03 -6.12 11.13
CA ILE A 69 15.29 -6.17 10.36
C ILE A 69 15.38 -7.40 9.46
N GLU A 70 14.58 -8.41 9.75
CA GLU A 70 14.51 -9.69 9.06
C GLU A 70 14.02 -9.49 7.63
N LEU A 71 14.77 -10.06 6.68
CA LEU A 71 14.64 -9.76 5.25
C LEU A 71 13.22 -9.99 4.72
N SER A 72 12.57 -11.11 5.07
CA SER A 72 11.25 -11.44 4.54
C SER A 72 10.17 -10.45 4.98
N LEU A 73 10.13 -10.10 6.28
CA LEU A 73 9.21 -9.08 6.78
C LEU A 73 9.54 -7.68 6.23
N ARG A 74 10.83 -7.38 6.09
CA ARG A 74 11.29 -6.12 5.51
C ARG A 74 10.83 -5.95 4.05
N GLU A 75 10.91 -7.00 3.24
CA GLU A 75 10.39 -7.02 1.86
C GLU A 75 8.87 -6.80 1.83
N MET A 76 8.12 -7.50 2.69
CA MET A 76 6.66 -7.33 2.79
C MET A 76 6.27 -5.90 3.20
N VAL A 77 7.02 -5.27 4.11
CA VAL A 77 6.79 -3.86 4.48
C VAL A 77 7.03 -2.94 3.28
N ALA A 78 8.10 -3.16 2.51
CA ALA A 78 8.37 -2.35 1.32
C ALA A 78 7.25 -2.48 0.27
N GLU A 79 6.75 -3.70 0.05
CA GLU A 79 5.58 -3.93 -0.82
C GLU A 79 4.32 -3.23 -0.29
N ALA A 80 4.06 -3.29 1.02
CA ALA A 80 2.92 -2.61 1.63
C ALA A 80 2.97 -1.09 1.42
N TYR A 81 4.14 -0.46 1.57
CA TYR A 81 4.34 0.95 1.25
C TYR A 81 4.04 1.25 -0.22
N LEU A 82 4.55 0.43 -1.14
CA LEU A 82 4.35 0.61 -2.57
C LEU A 82 2.87 0.52 -2.95
N TYR A 83 2.18 -0.54 -2.51
CA TYR A 83 0.76 -0.73 -2.82
C TYR A 83 -0.10 0.34 -2.15
N LYS A 84 0.17 0.70 -0.89
CA LYS A 84 -0.50 1.82 -0.21
C LYS A 84 -0.41 3.11 -1.04
N ALA A 85 0.78 3.46 -1.54
CA ALA A 85 0.95 4.67 -2.35
C ALA A 85 0.15 4.61 -3.66
N ILE A 86 0.17 3.47 -4.35
CA ILE A 86 -0.62 3.26 -5.57
C ILE A 86 -2.11 3.44 -5.28
N THR A 87 -2.64 2.76 -4.26
CA THR A 87 -4.06 2.85 -3.86
C THR A 87 -4.43 4.29 -3.48
N LEU A 88 -3.57 5.03 -2.77
CA LEU A 88 -3.81 6.44 -2.46
C LEU A 88 -3.88 7.31 -3.74
N GLY A 89 -3.03 7.02 -4.73
CA GLY A 89 -3.09 7.67 -6.04
C GLY A 89 -4.42 7.41 -6.77
N ASP A 90 -4.88 6.16 -6.76
CA ASP A 90 -6.16 5.75 -7.33
C ASP A 90 -7.36 6.38 -6.60
N LEU A 91 -7.22 6.64 -5.30
CA LEU A 91 -8.18 7.38 -4.47
C LEU A 91 -8.05 8.92 -4.57
N HIS A 92 -7.18 9.43 -5.45
CA HIS A 92 -6.88 10.87 -5.62
C HIS A 92 -6.33 11.58 -4.37
N ARG A 93 -5.72 10.84 -3.43
CA ARG A 93 -5.09 11.35 -2.20
C ARG A 93 -3.60 11.59 -2.42
N HIS A 94 -3.29 12.42 -3.43
CA HIS A 94 -1.93 12.60 -3.96
C HIS A 94 -0.90 13.14 -2.94
N GLU A 95 -1.31 13.97 -1.98
CA GLU A 95 -0.40 14.46 -0.94
C GLU A 95 0.09 13.32 -0.04
N GLU A 96 -0.81 12.39 0.29
CA GLU A 96 -0.50 11.22 1.10
C GLU A 96 0.30 10.17 0.31
N GLU A 97 -0.06 9.94 -0.96
CA GLU A 97 0.72 9.12 -1.89
C GLU A 97 2.20 9.56 -1.92
N ILE A 98 2.45 10.86 -2.10
CA ILE A 98 3.81 11.41 -2.15
C ILE A 98 4.54 11.19 -0.82
N ALA A 99 3.88 11.46 0.31
CA ALA A 99 4.47 11.25 1.63
C ALA A 99 4.85 9.77 1.86
N VAL A 100 4.02 8.84 1.41
CA VAL A 100 4.28 7.39 1.51
C VAL A 100 5.47 6.99 0.62
N TYR A 101 5.57 7.51 -0.61
CA TYR A 101 6.73 7.26 -1.47
C TYR A 101 8.03 7.84 -0.89
N ASP A 102 8.00 9.04 -0.31
CA ASP A 102 9.16 9.67 0.33
C ASP A 102 9.65 8.84 1.54
N ASP A 103 8.72 8.30 2.35
CA ASP A 103 9.05 7.44 3.49
C ASP A 103 9.61 6.09 3.04
N LEU A 104 9.00 5.47 2.02
CA LEU A 104 9.51 4.25 1.37
C LEU A 104 10.93 4.44 0.86
N MET A 105 11.19 5.54 0.15
CA MET A 105 12.54 5.85 -0.34
C MET A 105 13.52 6.02 0.83
N THR A 106 13.18 6.82 1.82
CA THR A 106 14.05 7.10 2.96
C THR A 106 14.46 5.82 3.70
N ARG A 107 13.52 4.89 3.92
CA ARG A 107 13.73 3.66 4.69
C ARG A 107 14.41 2.53 3.90
N PHE A 108 14.18 2.45 2.59
CA PHE A 108 14.59 1.29 1.79
C PHE A 108 15.66 1.59 0.74
N THR A 109 15.96 2.85 0.41
CA THR A 109 17.02 3.18 -0.56
C THR A 109 18.41 3.45 0.03
N THR A 110 18.52 3.67 1.35
CA THR A 110 19.83 3.72 2.03
C THR A 110 20.45 2.34 2.27
N ALA A 111 19.69 1.26 2.05
CA ALA A 111 20.07 -0.07 2.52
C ALA A 111 19.75 -1.25 1.57
N ILE A 112 19.28 -1.02 0.34
CA ILE A 112 18.94 -2.11 -0.60
C ILE A 112 19.38 -1.81 -2.06
N ASP A 113 20.26 -2.67 -2.59
CA ASP A 113 20.63 -2.78 -4.02
C ASP A 113 19.63 -3.68 -4.79
N SER A 114 18.33 -3.31 -4.86
CA SER A 114 17.27 -4.18 -5.45
C SER A 114 16.54 -3.53 -6.64
N PRO A 115 16.05 -4.32 -7.63
CA PRO A 115 15.17 -3.88 -8.72
C PRO A 115 13.94 -3.07 -8.28
N LEU A 116 13.51 -3.22 -7.02
CA LEU A 116 12.43 -2.43 -6.43
C LEU A 116 12.73 -0.92 -6.45
N ARG A 117 14.01 -0.53 -6.36
CA ARG A 117 14.45 0.88 -6.47
C ARG A 117 14.03 1.52 -7.78
N GLU A 118 14.18 0.80 -8.89
CA GLU A 118 13.86 1.32 -10.23
C GLU A 118 12.34 1.45 -10.40
N GLN A 119 11.57 0.49 -9.88
CA GLN A 119 10.11 0.56 -9.90
C GLN A 119 9.58 1.75 -9.08
N ILE A 120 10.10 1.95 -7.86
CA ILE A 120 9.73 3.08 -6.99
C ILE A 120 10.12 4.42 -7.62
N ALA A 121 11.36 4.53 -8.13
CA ALA A 121 11.83 5.75 -8.77
C ALA A 121 11.04 6.10 -10.04
N THR A 122 10.67 5.10 -10.84
CA THR A 122 9.89 5.30 -12.07
C THR A 122 8.46 5.73 -11.76
N ALA A 123 7.81 5.07 -10.79
CA ALA A 123 6.48 5.47 -10.32
C ALA A 123 6.48 6.93 -9.84
N PHE A 124 7.46 7.30 -9.00
CA PHE A 124 7.60 8.66 -8.47
C PHE A 124 7.82 9.73 -9.55
N LEU A 125 8.72 9.48 -10.52
CA LEU A 125 9.00 10.42 -11.62
C LEU A 125 7.77 10.65 -12.50
N ASN A 126 6.99 9.59 -12.75
CA ASN A 126 5.76 9.70 -13.53
C ASN A 126 4.70 10.54 -12.80
N GLN A 127 4.59 10.42 -11.48
CA GLN A 127 3.59 11.17 -10.69
C GLN A 127 3.98 12.64 -10.47
N ARG A 128 5.26 12.94 -10.21
CA ARG A 128 5.74 14.35 -10.14
C ARG A 128 5.70 15.04 -11.50
N GLY A 129 5.91 14.30 -12.58
CA GLY A 129 5.77 14.81 -13.94
C GLY A 129 4.33 15.22 -14.29
N GLN A 130 3.33 14.51 -13.77
CA GLN A 130 1.90 14.83 -13.99
C GLN A 130 1.44 16.06 -13.19
N THR A 131 1.89 16.19 -11.93
CA THR A 131 1.54 17.33 -11.06
C THR A 131 2.21 18.64 -11.49
N VAL A 132 3.42 18.62 -12.06
CA VAL A 132 4.07 19.83 -12.62
C VAL A 132 3.45 20.25 -13.97
N ARG A 133 2.83 19.31 -14.70
CA ARG A 133 2.30 19.55 -16.05
C ARG A 133 0.83 19.97 -16.10
N ALA A 134 0.12 19.94 -14.97
CA ALA A 134 -1.23 20.47 -14.86
C ALA A 134 -1.18 21.96 -14.41
N PRO A 135 -1.40 22.95 -15.29
CA PRO A 135 -1.61 24.32 -14.83
C PRO A 135 -2.93 24.40 -14.02
N PRO A 136 -3.01 25.29 -13.01
CA PRO A 136 -4.22 25.42 -12.20
C PRO A 136 -5.42 25.76 -13.10
N SER A 137 -6.36 24.84 -13.15
CA SER A 137 -7.61 24.99 -13.90
C SER A 137 -8.57 25.89 -13.12
N HIS A 138 -8.33 27.20 -13.14
CA HIS A 138 -9.39 28.15 -12.79
C HIS A 138 -10.38 28.29 -13.95
N ARG A 139 -11.42 27.43 -13.94
CA ARG A 139 -12.64 27.63 -14.72
C ARG A 139 -13.78 28.10 -13.82
N GLY A 140 -14.38 29.23 -14.22
CA GLY A 140 -15.70 29.71 -13.80
C GLY A 140 -15.63 30.70 -12.62
N ASN A 141 -16.08 31.94 -12.71
CA ASN A 141 -17.28 32.38 -13.41
C ASN A 141 -17.14 33.78 -14.02
N ARG A 142 -17.40 33.83 -15.32
CA ARG A 142 -17.93 35.02 -15.97
C ARG A 142 -19.45 35.05 -15.75
N ARG A 143 -19.87 36.17 -15.13
CA ARG A 143 -21.11 36.94 -15.34
C ARG A 143 -22.43 36.42 -14.75
N LEU A 144 -23.08 37.32 -14.03
CA LEU A 144 -24.48 37.80 -14.04
C LEU A 144 -24.49 38.83 -12.88
N ARG A 145 -24.68 40.14 -13.01
CA ARG A 145 -25.53 40.98 -13.87
C ARG A 145 -24.83 42.33 -14.11
#